data_AF-A0A3N6NQ34-F1
#
_entry.id   AF-A0A3N6NQ34-F1
#
_cell.length_a   1.000
_cell.length_b   1.000
_cell.length_c   1.000
_cell.angle_alpha   90.00
_cell.angle_beta   90.00
_cell.angle_gamma   90.00
#
_symmetry.space_group_name_H-M   'P 1'
#
loop_
_entity.id
_entity.type
_entity.pdbx_description
1 polymer ?
#
loop_
_entity_poly.entity_id
_entity_poly.type
_entity_poly.pdbx_seq_one_letter_code
_entity_poly.pdbx_strand_id
1 'polypeptide(L)'
;MSAVGSRSSLPSAVQSDRPVGFALVAVVAGLLAVGGATVALEGVTTAELSVAVLGVAATGITAMALAAGSAAKTAQYERDELYRVIGELRDRTARLDRGDVGVGFDVYADVDGVDELEALGDHLASIRGRLAENRRTDRSLSELERTVSEHAEVTRAVADGDLTRRFEPQGSHERIDELARNSNELLAEIEGAFSTLQTFSGDVVTYSRELNVSVETVRREGERTSEMLSSVVDDTDAQNEQLRTVTAEMESLSTTIEEIAATATEVADVADRTARVGDEGSRSAAAAIEGMDVIDEETERTLAEIEALEDDAERIDELVDSISEIAEQTNLLALNANIEASRSVDGGRGFGAVADEIKALSEEVYDSVQDVEERLEALRERALSAGTEVRTSRERIESSVTDVSDAARALDEIAELAERTNEGVQEISAATQQQASSTQEVVAMIEDAGERSEETAATAGTAVRRASAQADALAHVAESATVLTEQAAELNRRLEEYATDRGYDLPEARTAGGVDPESVSTAGPVPESIGDGSRDPPSAR
;
A
#
# COMPACT_ATOMS: atom_id res chain seq x y z
N MET A 1 114.35 -21.27 -24.33
CA MET A 1 115.64 -21.38 -23.60
C MET A 1 115.93 -22.85 -23.37
N SER A 2 117.10 -23.30 -23.83
CA SER A 2 117.82 -24.58 -23.65
C SER A 2 117.01 -25.86 -23.36
N ALA A 3 116.88 -26.82 -24.27
CA ALA A 3 117.91 -27.75 -24.77
C ALA A 3 118.48 -28.68 -23.68
N VAL A 4 117.88 -29.86 -23.52
CA VAL A 4 118.47 -31.20 -23.25
C VAL A 4 117.33 -32.18 -23.63
N GLY A 5 117.40 -33.08 -24.60
CA GLY A 5 118.50 -33.99 -24.90
C GLY A 5 118.33 -35.31 -24.13
N SER A 6 117.27 -36.07 -24.36
CA SER A 6 117.24 -37.48 -23.95
C SER A 6 116.53 -38.35 -24.99
N ARG A 7 117.39 -38.92 -25.83
CA ARG A 7 117.29 -40.14 -26.63
C ARG A 7 115.97 -40.91 -26.53
N SER A 8 115.36 -41.10 -27.69
CA SER A 8 114.50 -42.23 -28.01
C SER A 8 115.20 -43.53 -27.63
N SER A 9 114.86 -44.08 -26.46
CA SER A 9 115.06 -45.48 -26.15
C SER A 9 113.94 -46.24 -26.86
N LEU A 10 114.22 -46.62 -28.11
CA LEU A 10 113.58 -47.80 -28.70
C LEU A 10 113.65 -48.91 -27.64
N PRO A 11 112.52 -49.58 -27.31
CA PRO A 11 112.54 -50.71 -26.42
C PRO A 11 113.60 -51.70 -26.89
N SER A 12 114.39 -52.18 -25.95
CA SER A 12 115.47 -53.18 -26.12
C SER A 12 115.02 -54.51 -26.76
N ALA A 13 113.74 -54.64 -27.15
CA ALA A 13 113.20 -55.72 -27.96
C ALA A 13 113.52 -55.62 -29.47
N VAL A 14 113.92 -54.45 -29.98
CA VAL A 14 114.25 -54.25 -31.42
C VAL A 14 115.70 -54.69 -31.77
N GLN A 15 116.51 -55.09 -30.78
CA GLN A 15 117.86 -55.65 -30.98
C GLN A 15 117.92 -57.17 -30.76
N SER A 16 116.79 -57.86 -30.63
CA SER A 16 116.76 -59.32 -30.67
C SER A 16 116.68 -59.77 -32.13
N ASP A 17 117.61 -60.62 -32.57
CA ASP A 17 117.67 -61.23 -33.90
C ASP A 17 116.55 -62.28 -34.13
N ARG A 18 115.38 -62.07 -33.49
CA ARG A 18 114.21 -62.95 -33.55
C ARG A 18 113.01 -62.20 -34.16
N PRO A 19 112.46 -62.66 -35.30
CA PRO A 19 111.37 -61.98 -36.02
C PRO A 19 110.02 -61.96 -35.28
N VAL A 20 109.87 -62.71 -34.19
CA VAL A 20 108.60 -62.88 -33.45
C VAL A 20 108.27 -61.67 -32.56
N GLY A 21 109.28 -61.08 -31.90
CA GLY A 21 109.06 -59.95 -30.98
C GLY A 21 108.51 -58.70 -31.69
N PHE A 22 108.95 -58.46 -32.93
CA PHE A 22 108.49 -57.32 -33.72
C PHE A 22 107.02 -57.45 -34.14
N ALA A 23 106.55 -58.67 -34.44
CA ALA A 23 105.17 -58.89 -34.85
C ALA A 23 104.18 -58.66 -33.69
N LEU A 24 104.50 -59.12 -32.48
CA LEU A 24 103.66 -58.92 -31.29
C LEU A 24 103.52 -57.44 -30.91
N VAL A 25 104.63 -56.70 -30.93
CA VAL A 25 104.64 -55.25 -30.70
C VAL A 25 103.80 -54.51 -31.73
N ALA A 26 103.80 -54.94 -33.00
CA ALA A 26 102.97 -54.32 -34.04
C ALA A 26 101.46 -54.53 -33.83
N VAL A 27 101.02 -55.70 -33.31
CA VAL A 27 99.60 -55.97 -33.01
C VAL A 27 99.12 -55.13 -31.82
N VAL A 28 99.93 -55.09 -30.76
CA VAL A 28 99.62 -54.35 -29.54
C VAL A 28 99.60 -52.84 -29.83
N ALA A 29 100.59 -52.33 -30.57
CA ALA A 29 100.60 -50.93 -31.02
C ALA A 29 99.39 -50.59 -31.90
N GLY A 30 98.93 -51.51 -32.75
CA GLY A 30 97.71 -51.35 -33.53
C GLY A 30 96.44 -51.31 -32.67
N LEU A 31 96.34 -52.17 -31.64
CA LEU A 31 95.16 -52.25 -30.77
C LEU A 31 95.09 -51.03 -29.85
N LEU A 32 96.25 -50.56 -29.37
CA LEU A 32 96.38 -49.31 -28.64
C LEU A 32 96.09 -48.09 -29.51
N ALA A 33 96.43 -48.11 -30.80
CA ALA A 33 96.05 -47.04 -31.73
C ALA A 33 94.53 -46.99 -31.98
N VAL A 34 93.87 -48.15 -32.09
CA VAL A 34 92.39 -48.22 -32.20
C VAL A 34 91.71 -47.81 -30.91
N GLY A 35 92.24 -48.21 -29.75
CA GLY A 35 91.75 -47.75 -28.44
C GLY A 35 92.01 -46.25 -28.20
N GLY A 36 93.13 -45.71 -28.67
CA GLY A 36 93.44 -44.28 -28.58
C GLY A 36 92.58 -43.43 -29.51
N ALA A 37 92.26 -43.93 -30.70
CA ALA A 37 91.39 -43.26 -31.67
C ALA A 37 89.93 -43.18 -31.19
N THR A 38 89.45 -44.15 -30.40
CA THR A 38 88.09 -44.15 -29.84
C THR A 38 87.94 -43.23 -28.62
N VAL A 39 89.03 -42.94 -27.92
CA VAL A 39 89.05 -41.90 -26.87
C VAL A 39 89.00 -40.49 -27.46
N ALA A 40 89.42 -40.29 -28.71
CA ALA A 40 89.44 -38.99 -29.38
C ALA A 40 88.18 -38.69 -30.21
N LEU A 41 87.32 -39.67 -30.49
CA LEU A 41 86.14 -39.53 -31.35
C LEU A 41 84.85 -39.82 -30.58
N GLU A 42 84.16 -38.76 -30.15
CA GLU A 42 82.78 -38.87 -29.64
C GLU A 42 81.85 -39.36 -30.76
N GLY A 43 81.15 -40.48 -30.53
CA GLY A 43 80.09 -40.96 -31.43
C GLY A 43 80.31 -42.31 -32.11
N VAL A 44 81.36 -43.05 -31.78
CA VAL A 44 81.56 -44.40 -32.33
C VAL A 44 80.56 -45.37 -31.71
N THR A 45 79.75 -46.03 -32.55
CA THR A 45 78.77 -47.02 -32.09
C THR A 45 79.45 -48.32 -31.63
N THR A 46 78.82 -49.06 -30.72
CA THR A 46 79.37 -50.33 -30.20
C THR A 46 79.69 -51.36 -31.29
N ALA A 47 78.98 -51.32 -32.41
CA ALA A 47 79.21 -52.16 -33.58
C ALA A 47 80.43 -51.72 -34.42
N GLU A 48 80.71 -50.42 -34.51
CA GLU A 48 81.90 -49.92 -35.21
C GLU A 48 83.18 -50.19 -34.42
N LEU A 49 83.08 -50.16 -33.09
CA LEU A 49 84.19 -50.38 -32.18
C LEU A 49 84.64 -51.85 -32.14
N SER A 50 83.69 -52.79 -32.22
CA SER A 50 84.00 -54.23 -32.31
C SER A 50 84.70 -54.58 -33.62
N VAL A 51 84.25 -54.02 -34.75
CA VAL A 51 84.85 -54.25 -36.08
C VAL A 51 86.29 -53.73 -36.14
N ALA A 52 86.57 -52.56 -35.56
CA ALA A 52 87.91 -51.98 -35.55
C ALA A 52 88.91 -52.82 -34.72
N VAL A 53 88.50 -53.29 -33.54
CA VAL A 53 89.32 -54.14 -32.67
C VAL A 53 89.57 -55.51 -33.31
N LEU A 54 88.56 -56.10 -33.95
CA LEU A 54 88.67 -57.36 -34.69
C LEU A 54 89.61 -57.25 -35.91
N GLY A 55 89.53 -56.14 -36.65
CA GLY A 55 90.39 -55.89 -37.82
C GLY A 55 91.88 -55.83 -37.47
N VAL A 56 92.22 -55.22 -36.33
CA VAL A 56 93.61 -55.17 -35.85
C VAL A 56 94.11 -56.51 -35.33
N ALA A 57 93.27 -57.25 -34.58
CA ALA A 57 93.64 -58.58 -34.12
C ALA A 57 93.90 -59.54 -35.30
N ALA A 58 93.05 -59.49 -36.34
CA ALA A 58 93.20 -60.34 -37.53
C ALA A 58 94.44 -60.01 -38.36
N THR A 59 94.73 -58.71 -38.57
CA THR A 59 95.95 -58.28 -39.29
C THR A 59 97.22 -58.63 -38.50
N GLY A 60 97.18 -58.50 -37.18
CA GLY A 60 98.28 -58.87 -36.30
C GLY A 60 98.61 -60.37 -36.30
N ILE A 61 97.58 -61.22 -36.23
CA ILE A 61 97.72 -62.68 -36.34
C ILE A 61 98.32 -63.07 -37.70
N THR A 62 97.91 -62.40 -38.78
CA THR A 62 98.43 -62.64 -40.14
C THR A 62 99.89 -62.25 -40.27
N ALA A 63 100.30 -61.14 -39.66
CA ALA A 63 101.70 -60.69 -39.62
C ALA A 63 102.60 -61.68 -38.86
N MET A 64 102.14 -62.24 -37.73
CA MET A 64 102.87 -63.30 -37.01
C MET A 64 103.02 -64.58 -37.82
N ALA A 65 101.97 -64.99 -38.54
CA ALA A 65 102.01 -66.18 -39.39
C ALA A 65 103.01 -66.02 -40.56
N LEU A 66 103.11 -64.81 -41.13
CA LEU A 66 104.10 -64.47 -42.16
C LEU A 66 105.53 -64.42 -41.60
N ALA A 67 105.72 -63.87 -40.40
CA ALA A 67 107.02 -63.86 -39.71
C ALA A 67 107.54 -65.29 -39.46
N ALA A 68 106.67 -66.22 -39.06
CA ALA A 68 107.01 -67.63 -38.85
C ALA A 68 107.44 -68.37 -40.13
N GLY A 69 106.98 -67.94 -41.31
CA GLY A 69 107.33 -68.55 -42.60
C GLY A 69 108.68 -68.11 -43.19
N SER A 70 109.23 -66.97 -42.76
CA SER A 70 110.39 -66.32 -43.42
C SER A 70 111.76 -66.61 -42.80
N ALA A 71 111.83 -67.08 -41.54
CA ALA A 71 113.10 -67.42 -40.88
C ALA A 71 113.42 -68.92 -41.01
N ALA A 72 114.32 -69.28 -41.93
CA ALA A 72 114.73 -70.65 -42.16
C ALA A 72 116.09 -71.00 -41.52
N LYS A 73 116.07 -72.15 -40.82
CA LYS A 73 117.17 -73.07 -40.47
C LYS A 73 117.88 -72.93 -39.12
N THR A 74 117.15 -73.00 -38.00
CA THR A 74 117.47 -73.90 -36.85
C THR A 74 116.31 -73.90 -35.83
N ALA A 75 116.07 -75.03 -35.16
CA ALA A 75 115.04 -75.31 -34.13
C ALA A 75 113.59 -75.59 -34.61
N GLN A 76 113.21 -76.88 -34.61
CA GLN A 76 111.87 -77.39 -34.93
C GLN A 76 110.85 -77.16 -33.77
N TYR A 77 111.33 -76.82 -32.57
CA TYR A 77 110.53 -76.76 -31.32
C TYR A 77 109.83 -75.40 -31.09
N GLU A 78 110.39 -74.28 -31.57
CA GLU A 78 109.78 -72.94 -31.38
C GLU A 78 108.59 -72.67 -32.30
N ARG A 79 108.43 -73.44 -33.38
CA ARG A 79 107.38 -73.24 -34.39
C ARG A 79 106.02 -73.79 -33.97
N ASP A 80 106.00 -74.91 -33.25
CA ASP A 80 104.74 -75.53 -32.80
C ASP A 80 104.10 -74.73 -31.65
N GLU A 81 104.91 -74.11 -30.78
CA GLU A 81 104.44 -73.22 -29.71
C GLU A 81 103.77 -71.96 -30.28
N LEU A 82 104.35 -71.34 -31.32
CA LEU A 82 103.79 -70.15 -31.96
C LEU A 82 102.47 -70.45 -32.68
N TYR A 83 102.38 -71.58 -33.39
CA TYR A 83 101.12 -71.99 -34.02
C TYR A 83 100.03 -72.35 -33.01
N ARG A 84 100.40 -72.84 -31.83
CA ARG A 84 99.45 -73.06 -30.72
C ARG A 84 98.88 -71.73 -30.22
N VAL A 85 99.73 -70.76 -29.91
CA VAL A 85 99.32 -69.42 -29.44
C VAL A 85 98.49 -68.69 -30.49
N ILE A 86 98.90 -68.71 -31.76
CA ILE A 86 98.14 -68.13 -32.88
C ILE A 86 96.79 -68.83 -33.06
N GLY A 87 96.76 -70.16 -32.95
CA GLY A 87 95.52 -70.94 -33.02
C GLY A 87 94.54 -70.60 -31.90
N GLU A 88 95.05 -70.41 -30.69
CA GLU A 88 94.26 -70.09 -29.50
C GLU A 88 93.74 -68.63 -29.53
N LEU A 89 94.57 -67.68 -29.98
CA LEU A 89 94.15 -66.31 -30.26
C LEU A 89 93.07 -66.26 -31.35
N ARG A 90 93.28 -66.95 -32.49
CA ARG A 90 92.30 -67.00 -33.59
C ARG A 90 90.95 -67.54 -33.13
N ASP A 91 90.92 -68.59 -32.31
CA ASP A 91 89.67 -69.19 -31.83
C ASP A 91 88.95 -68.29 -30.81
N ARG A 92 89.71 -67.60 -29.94
CA ARG A 92 89.16 -66.60 -29.01
C ARG A 92 88.63 -65.36 -29.75
N THR A 93 89.33 -64.89 -30.79
CA THR A 93 88.86 -63.79 -31.65
C THR A 93 87.57 -64.19 -32.41
N ALA A 94 87.45 -65.44 -32.88
CA ALA A 94 86.24 -65.96 -33.52
C ALA A 94 85.06 -66.18 -32.55
N ARG A 95 85.30 -66.28 -31.24
CA ARG A 95 84.25 -66.28 -30.21
C ARG A 95 83.75 -64.87 -29.90
N LEU A 96 84.66 -63.89 -29.86
CA LEU A 96 84.32 -62.47 -29.77
C LEU A 96 83.50 -61.98 -30.97
N ASP A 97 83.84 -62.43 -32.19
CA ASP A 97 83.06 -62.16 -33.42
C ASP A 97 81.61 -62.70 -33.35
N ARG A 98 81.38 -63.71 -32.51
CA ARG A 98 80.05 -64.32 -32.28
C ARG A 98 79.29 -63.73 -31.08
N GLY A 99 79.79 -62.64 -30.47
CA GLY A 99 79.10 -61.94 -29.39
C GLY A 99 79.20 -62.59 -28.01
N ASP A 100 80.07 -63.60 -27.84
CA ASP A 100 80.40 -64.18 -26.53
C ASP A 100 81.50 -63.35 -25.87
N VAL A 101 81.12 -62.49 -24.93
CA VAL A 101 82.01 -61.59 -24.17
C VAL A 101 82.54 -62.21 -22.87
N GLY A 102 82.30 -63.50 -22.64
CA GLY A 102 82.80 -64.26 -21.47
C GLY A 102 84.22 -64.84 -21.63
N VAL A 103 84.97 -64.44 -22.65
CA VAL A 103 86.29 -65.02 -22.97
C VAL A 103 87.40 -64.42 -22.10
N GLY A 104 87.92 -65.20 -21.15
CA GLY A 104 89.12 -64.84 -20.38
C GLY A 104 90.41 -64.96 -21.21
N PHE A 105 91.29 -63.97 -21.10
CA PHE A 105 92.61 -63.96 -21.71
C PHE A 105 93.70 -64.33 -20.70
N ASP A 106 93.63 -65.53 -20.12
CA ASP A 106 94.73 -66.07 -19.32
C ASP A 106 95.69 -66.82 -20.24
N VAL A 107 96.93 -66.32 -20.40
CA VAL A 107 98.01 -67.00 -21.13
C VAL A 107 99.25 -67.03 -20.23
N TYR A 108 99.60 -68.20 -19.72
CA TYR A 108 100.89 -68.47 -19.08
C TYR A 108 101.91 -68.80 -20.18
N ALA A 109 102.64 -67.80 -20.67
CA ALA A 109 103.79 -68.02 -21.54
C ALA A 109 105.01 -67.31 -20.92
N ASP A 110 106.08 -68.06 -20.72
CA ASP A 110 107.38 -67.62 -20.20
C ASP A 110 108.13 -66.83 -21.28
N VAL A 111 107.59 -65.65 -21.60
CA VAL A 111 108.11 -64.71 -22.60
C VAL A 111 108.11 -63.31 -21.99
N ASP A 112 109.27 -62.66 -21.95
CA ASP A 112 109.42 -61.27 -21.49
C ASP A 112 108.52 -60.32 -22.30
N GLY A 113 107.41 -59.85 -21.70
CA GLY A 113 106.46 -58.89 -22.31
C GLY A 113 105.02 -58.93 -21.76
N VAL A 114 104.83 -59.17 -20.45
CA VAL A 114 103.50 -59.52 -19.87
C VAL A 114 102.70 -58.32 -19.32
N ASP A 115 103.23 -57.09 -19.30
CA ASP A 115 102.53 -55.93 -18.71
C ASP A 115 101.45 -55.32 -19.63
N GLU A 116 101.42 -55.65 -20.92
CA GLU A 116 100.58 -54.97 -21.92
C GLU A 116 99.23 -55.68 -22.16
N LEU A 117 99.02 -56.89 -21.65
CA LEU A 117 97.77 -57.65 -21.75
C LEU A 117 96.82 -57.43 -20.55
N GLU A 118 97.34 -57.10 -19.37
CA GLU A 118 96.53 -56.80 -18.17
C GLU A 118 95.72 -55.50 -18.33
N ALA A 119 96.30 -54.49 -19.00
CA ALA A 119 95.63 -53.21 -19.30
C ALA A 119 94.39 -53.35 -20.21
N LEU A 120 94.33 -54.39 -21.05
CA LEU A 120 93.17 -54.67 -21.90
C LEU A 120 91.98 -55.21 -21.07
N GLY A 121 92.26 -55.95 -19.99
CA GLY A 121 91.26 -56.51 -19.08
C GLY A 121 90.48 -55.44 -18.31
N ASP A 122 91.18 -54.45 -17.75
CA ASP A 122 90.55 -53.37 -16.98
C ASP A 122 89.67 -52.45 -17.85
N HIS A 123 90.05 -52.24 -19.11
CA HIS A 123 89.27 -51.40 -20.02
C HIS A 123 87.92 -52.04 -20.40
N LEU A 124 87.89 -53.36 -20.59
CA LEU A 124 86.66 -54.11 -20.84
C LEU A 124 85.72 -54.11 -19.62
N ALA A 125 86.26 -54.10 -18.40
CA ALA A 125 85.48 -53.98 -17.17
C ALA A 125 84.80 -52.60 -17.01
N SER A 126 85.46 -51.52 -17.42
CA SER A 126 84.86 -50.17 -17.44
C SER A 126 83.70 -50.06 -18.44
N ILE A 127 83.86 -50.63 -19.64
CA ILE A 127 82.81 -50.69 -20.66
C ILE A 127 81.58 -51.47 -20.15
N ARG A 128 81.79 -52.56 -19.39
CA ARG A 128 80.72 -53.33 -18.74
C ARG A 128 79.90 -52.49 -17.74
N GLY A 129 80.54 -51.67 -16.92
CA GLY A 129 79.86 -50.79 -15.95
C GLY A 129 78.93 -49.79 -16.65
N ARG A 130 79.42 -49.15 -17.70
CA ARG A 130 78.67 -48.15 -18.49
C ARG A 130 77.49 -48.76 -19.28
N LEU A 131 77.61 -50.01 -19.75
CA LEU A 131 76.52 -50.72 -20.43
C LEU A 131 75.39 -51.16 -19.49
N ALA A 132 75.69 -51.48 -18.22
CA ALA A 132 74.66 -51.83 -17.25
C ALA A 132 73.87 -50.60 -16.74
N GLU A 133 74.54 -49.45 -16.65
CA GLU A 133 73.93 -48.16 -16.33
C GLU A 133 72.99 -47.68 -17.44
N ASN A 134 73.42 -47.72 -18.70
CA ASN A 134 72.55 -47.38 -19.85
C ASN A 134 71.27 -48.21 -19.90
N ARG A 135 71.33 -49.53 -19.64
CA ARG A 135 70.12 -50.39 -19.63
C ARG A 135 69.14 -50.10 -18.49
N ARG A 136 69.57 -49.45 -17.40
CA ARG A 136 68.67 -48.98 -16.34
C ARG A 136 68.03 -47.66 -16.75
N THR A 137 68.82 -46.75 -17.30
CA THR A 137 68.35 -45.48 -17.87
C THR A 137 67.31 -45.69 -18.97
N ASP A 138 67.54 -46.64 -19.89
CA ASP A 138 66.60 -46.96 -20.98
C ASP A 138 65.26 -47.50 -20.45
N ARG A 139 65.27 -48.37 -19.42
CA ARG A 139 64.03 -48.88 -18.82
C ARG A 139 63.26 -47.79 -18.09
N SER A 140 63.94 -46.94 -17.33
CA SER A 140 63.31 -45.80 -16.65
C SER A 140 62.77 -44.76 -17.64
N LEU A 141 63.45 -44.55 -18.78
CA LEU A 141 62.95 -43.71 -19.88
C LEU A 141 61.70 -44.30 -20.53
N SER A 142 61.67 -45.60 -20.83
CA SER A 142 60.47 -46.24 -21.40
C SER A 142 59.29 -46.25 -20.43
N GLU A 143 59.52 -46.43 -19.12
CA GLU A 143 58.46 -46.30 -18.10
C GLU A 143 57.94 -44.87 -18.01
N LEU A 144 58.83 -43.87 -18.07
CA LEU A 144 58.46 -42.45 -18.10
C LEU A 144 57.66 -42.09 -19.37
N GLU A 145 58.08 -42.57 -20.55
CA GLU A 145 57.37 -42.37 -21.82
C GLU A 145 55.96 -42.95 -21.80
N ARG A 146 55.77 -44.14 -21.21
CA ARG A 146 54.45 -44.75 -21.02
C ARG A 146 53.57 -43.89 -20.12
N THR A 147 54.07 -43.50 -18.95
CA THR A 147 53.28 -42.71 -18.00
C THR A 147 52.96 -41.31 -18.55
N VAL A 148 53.87 -40.68 -19.29
CA VAL A 148 53.60 -39.41 -19.99
C VAL A 148 52.55 -39.60 -21.08
N SER A 149 52.55 -40.72 -21.79
CA SER A 149 51.54 -41.03 -22.81
C SER A 149 50.15 -41.22 -22.20
N GLU A 150 50.05 -41.95 -21.08
CA GLU A 150 48.81 -42.12 -20.31
C GLU A 150 48.30 -40.76 -19.75
N HIS A 151 49.21 -39.94 -19.23
CA HIS A 151 48.88 -38.58 -18.80
C HIS A 151 48.35 -37.74 -19.98
N ALA A 152 48.99 -37.80 -21.14
CA ALA A 152 48.55 -37.09 -22.34
C ALA A 152 47.19 -37.57 -22.86
N GLU A 153 46.85 -38.85 -22.69
CA GLU A 153 45.54 -39.40 -23.04
C GLU A 153 44.44 -38.87 -22.10
N VAL A 154 44.67 -38.89 -20.78
CA VAL A 154 43.75 -38.32 -19.79
C VAL A 154 43.58 -36.82 -20.03
N THR A 155 44.66 -36.08 -20.26
CA THR A 155 44.59 -34.64 -20.59
C THR A 155 43.81 -34.37 -21.88
N ARG A 156 43.94 -35.23 -22.91
CA ARG A 156 43.17 -35.08 -24.15
C ARG A 156 41.69 -35.32 -23.92
N ALA A 157 41.33 -36.37 -23.18
CA ALA A 157 39.93 -36.65 -22.84
C ALA A 157 39.30 -35.51 -22.03
N VAL A 158 40.04 -34.95 -21.06
CA VAL A 158 39.61 -33.74 -20.31
C VAL A 158 39.44 -32.54 -21.24
N ALA A 159 40.37 -32.32 -22.18
CA ALA A 159 40.28 -31.23 -23.16
C ALA A 159 39.10 -31.38 -24.12
N ASP A 160 38.70 -32.62 -24.41
CA ASP A 160 37.52 -32.97 -25.20
C ASP A 160 36.22 -32.93 -24.38
N GLY A 161 36.28 -32.52 -23.11
CA GLY A 161 35.12 -32.29 -22.25
C GLY A 161 34.83 -33.40 -21.23
N ASP A 162 35.57 -34.51 -21.23
CA ASP A 162 35.39 -35.59 -20.26
C ASP A 162 36.14 -35.31 -18.95
N LEU A 163 35.47 -34.57 -18.05
CA LEU A 163 35.98 -34.24 -16.72
C LEU A 163 35.84 -35.39 -15.73
N THR A 164 35.30 -36.56 -16.12
CA THR A 164 35.22 -37.76 -15.24
C THR A 164 36.55 -38.51 -15.16
N ARG A 165 37.47 -38.25 -16.10
CA ARG A 165 38.77 -38.93 -16.18
C ARG A 165 39.67 -38.54 -15.02
N ARG A 166 40.53 -39.48 -14.59
CA ARG A 166 41.50 -39.29 -13.50
C ARG A 166 42.86 -39.85 -13.87
N PHE A 167 43.91 -39.22 -13.36
CA PHE A 167 45.29 -39.68 -13.45
C PHE A 167 45.55 -40.75 -12.39
N GLU A 168 46.03 -41.93 -12.79
CA GLU A 168 46.33 -43.02 -11.85
C GLU A 168 47.79 -42.95 -11.34
N PRO A 169 48.05 -42.84 -10.03
CA PRO A 169 49.39 -42.94 -9.48
C PRO A 169 49.98 -44.33 -9.74
N GLN A 170 51.17 -44.39 -10.34
CA GLN A 170 51.79 -45.65 -10.78
C GLN A 170 52.82 -46.18 -9.76
N GLY A 171 53.20 -45.39 -8.74
CA GLY A 171 54.10 -45.82 -7.67
C GLY A 171 55.58 -45.91 -8.07
N SER A 172 55.91 -45.57 -9.32
CA SER A 172 57.25 -45.72 -9.89
C SER A 172 58.17 -44.52 -9.61
N HIS A 173 57.60 -43.31 -9.53
CA HIS A 173 58.34 -42.07 -9.26
C HIS A 173 57.49 -41.10 -8.44
N GLU A 174 58.00 -40.68 -7.28
CA GLU A 174 57.28 -39.81 -6.33
C GLU A 174 56.79 -38.50 -6.97
N ARG A 175 57.60 -37.84 -7.81
CA ARG A 175 57.24 -36.60 -8.51
C ARG A 175 56.13 -36.79 -9.54
N ILE A 176 56.02 -37.96 -10.16
CA ILE A 176 54.98 -38.26 -11.15
C ILE A 176 53.67 -38.56 -10.43
N ASP A 177 53.71 -39.27 -9.31
CA ASP A 177 52.54 -39.51 -8.47
C ASP A 177 52.06 -38.22 -7.79
N GLU A 178 52.96 -37.29 -7.45
CA GLU A 178 52.61 -35.94 -7.00
C GLU A 178 51.90 -35.15 -8.11
N LEU A 179 52.42 -35.19 -9.35
CA LEU A 179 51.77 -34.57 -10.50
C LEU A 179 50.37 -35.17 -10.76
N ALA A 180 50.22 -36.49 -10.72
CA ALA A 180 48.92 -37.15 -10.89
C ALA A 180 47.90 -36.73 -9.81
N ARG A 181 48.34 -36.63 -8.54
CA ARG A 181 47.51 -36.15 -7.43
C ARG A 181 47.10 -34.68 -7.62
N ASN A 182 48.05 -33.79 -7.90
CA ASN A 182 47.77 -32.37 -8.12
C ASN A 182 46.85 -32.14 -9.33
N SER A 183 47.06 -32.89 -10.42
CA SER A 183 46.19 -32.82 -11.59
C SER A 183 44.77 -33.34 -11.29
N ASN A 184 44.61 -34.39 -10.48
CA ASN A 184 43.30 -34.85 -10.04
C ASN A 184 42.59 -33.84 -9.12
N GLU A 185 43.33 -33.17 -8.24
CA GLU A 185 42.78 -32.10 -7.40
C GLU A 185 42.28 -30.93 -8.26
N LEU A 186 43.06 -30.51 -9.27
CA LEU A 186 42.64 -29.53 -10.25
C LEU A 186 41.38 -29.96 -11.02
N LEU A 187 41.31 -31.22 -11.48
CA LEU A 187 40.12 -31.74 -12.16
C LEU A 187 38.89 -31.76 -11.23
N ALA A 188 39.06 -32.10 -9.96
CA ALA A 188 37.98 -32.08 -8.98
C ALA A 188 37.49 -30.65 -8.69
N GLU A 189 38.39 -29.66 -8.63
CA GLU A 189 38.02 -28.24 -8.51
C GLU A 189 37.27 -27.73 -9.75
N ILE A 190 37.74 -28.09 -10.95
CA ILE A 190 37.07 -27.74 -12.22
C ILE A 190 35.68 -28.38 -12.26
N GLU A 191 35.56 -29.69 -12.00
CA GLU A 191 34.26 -30.37 -11.95
C GLU A 191 33.31 -29.73 -10.92
N GLY A 192 33.84 -29.35 -9.74
CA GLY A 192 33.08 -28.61 -8.73
C GLY A 192 32.58 -27.25 -9.21
N ALA A 193 33.43 -26.51 -9.95
CA ALA A 193 33.07 -25.23 -10.55
C ALA A 193 31.98 -25.40 -11.63
N PHE A 194 32.10 -26.39 -12.52
CA PHE A 194 31.09 -26.69 -13.54
C PHE A 194 29.73 -27.06 -12.92
N SER A 195 29.73 -27.93 -11.89
CA SER A 195 28.51 -28.29 -11.15
C SER A 195 27.87 -27.09 -10.45
N THR A 196 28.68 -26.19 -9.88
CA THR A 196 28.20 -24.94 -9.29
C THR A 196 27.58 -24.02 -10.34
N LEU A 197 28.20 -23.91 -11.53
CA LEU A 197 27.68 -23.11 -12.64
C LEU A 197 26.38 -23.68 -13.21
N GLN A 198 26.26 -25.01 -13.33
CA GLN A 198 25.02 -25.68 -13.75
C GLN A 198 23.87 -25.39 -12.76
N THR A 199 24.15 -25.54 -11.46
CA THR A 199 23.18 -25.22 -10.40
C THR A 199 22.76 -23.76 -10.46
N PHE A 200 23.72 -22.83 -10.52
CA PHE A 200 23.44 -21.40 -10.64
C PHE A 200 22.60 -21.06 -11.87
N SER A 201 22.90 -21.68 -13.02
CA SER A 201 22.13 -21.47 -14.25
C SER A 201 20.70 -21.99 -14.14
N GLY A 202 20.51 -23.17 -13.54
CA GLY A 202 19.19 -23.74 -13.26
C GLY A 202 18.36 -22.88 -12.30
N ASP A 203 18.99 -22.34 -11.26
CA ASP A 203 18.37 -21.40 -10.32
C ASP A 203 17.97 -20.10 -11.04
N VAL A 204 18.82 -19.54 -11.90
CA VAL A 204 18.50 -18.34 -12.70
C VAL A 204 17.29 -18.56 -13.60
N VAL A 205 17.20 -19.70 -14.30
CA VAL A 205 16.02 -20.06 -15.10
C VAL A 205 14.76 -20.13 -14.24
N THR A 206 14.86 -20.77 -13.08
CA THR A 206 13.72 -20.95 -12.16
C THR A 206 13.23 -19.61 -11.62
N TYR A 207 14.14 -18.79 -11.08
CA TYR A 207 13.79 -17.48 -10.54
C TYR A 207 13.29 -16.51 -11.61
N SER A 208 13.85 -16.57 -12.83
CA SER A 208 13.37 -15.72 -13.94
C SER A 208 11.95 -16.09 -14.40
N ARG A 209 11.61 -17.38 -14.40
CA ARG A 209 10.23 -17.84 -14.67
C ARG A 209 9.26 -17.42 -13.56
N GLU A 210 9.66 -17.59 -12.30
CA GLU A 210 8.87 -17.15 -11.15
C GLU A 210 8.62 -15.63 -11.21
N LEU A 211 9.66 -14.85 -11.51
CA LEU A 211 9.58 -13.40 -11.69
C LEU A 211 8.59 -13.02 -12.80
N ASN A 212 8.62 -13.68 -13.96
CA ASN A 212 7.65 -13.43 -15.03
C ASN A 212 6.19 -13.69 -14.61
N VAL A 213 5.94 -14.76 -13.85
CA VAL A 213 4.60 -15.05 -13.30
C VAL A 213 4.16 -13.97 -12.30
N SER A 214 5.06 -13.53 -11.42
CA SER A 214 4.80 -12.45 -10.48
C SER A 214 4.50 -11.14 -11.20
N VAL A 215 5.29 -10.78 -12.23
CA VAL A 215 5.07 -9.58 -13.05
C VAL A 215 3.70 -9.60 -13.71
N GLU A 216 3.31 -10.72 -14.33
CA GLU A 216 1.98 -10.84 -14.96
C GLU A 216 0.84 -10.72 -13.95
N THR A 217 1.04 -11.20 -12.72
CA THR A 217 0.06 -11.04 -11.64
C THR A 217 -0.07 -9.58 -11.23
N VAL A 218 1.05 -8.88 -11.00
CA VAL A 218 1.04 -7.45 -10.66
C VAL A 218 0.43 -6.61 -11.80
N ARG A 219 0.69 -6.96 -13.06
CA ARG A 219 0.08 -6.30 -14.23
C ARG A 219 -1.44 -6.40 -14.20
N ARG A 220 -1.99 -7.59 -13.97
CA ARG A 220 -3.45 -7.80 -13.85
C ARG A 220 -4.06 -7.04 -12.67
N GLU A 221 -3.38 -7.00 -11.52
CA GLU A 221 -3.84 -6.19 -10.38
C GLU A 221 -3.78 -4.68 -10.66
N GLY A 222 -2.78 -4.23 -11.43
CA GLY A 222 -2.69 -2.83 -11.89
C GLY A 222 -3.83 -2.44 -12.84
N GLU A 223 -4.22 -3.33 -13.75
CA GLU A 223 -5.39 -3.14 -14.63
C GLU A 223 -6.68 -3.03 -13.80
N ARG A 224 -6.92 -3.97 -12.88
CA ARG A 224 -8.08 -3.92 -11.96
C ARG A 224 -8.11 -2.64 -11.13
N THR A 225 -6.96 -2.23 -10.61
CA THR A 225 -6.84 -0.98 -9.86
C THR A 225 -7.21 0.21 -10.73
N SER A 226 -6.79 0.23 -11.99
CA SER A 226 -7.13 1.30 -12.94
C SER A 226 -8.63 1.34 -13.24
N GLU A 227 -9.27 0.18 -13.43
CA GLU A 227 -10.72 0.08 -13.62
C GLU A 227 -11.50 0.57 -12.40
N MET A 228 -11.11 0.14 -11.20
CA MET A 228 -11.73 0.60 -9.95
C MET A 228 -11.59 2.11 -9.77
N LEU A 229 -10.41 2.68 -10.04
CA LEU A 229 -10.19 4.11 -9.94
C LEU A 229 -10.97 4.91 -10.99
N SER A 230 -11.19 4.36 -12.18
CA SER A 230 -12.08 4.97 -13.18
C SER A 230 -13.52 5.04 -12.66
N SER A 231 -14.01 3.96 -12.05
CA SER A 231 -15.34 3.95 -11.41
C SER A 231 -15.44 4.98 -10.30
N VAL A 232 -14.37 5.16 -9.49
CA VAL A 232 -14.34 6.20 -8.46
C VAL A 232 -14.50 7.59 -9.06
N VAL A 233 -13.87 7.87 -10.21
CA VAL A 233 -14.03 9.16 -10.91
C VAL A 233 -15.47 9.34 -11.38
N ASP A 234 -16.07 8.33 -12.00
CA ASP A 234 -17.47 8.38 -12.46
C ASP A 234 -18.45 8.58 -11.29
N ASP A 235 -18.23 7.89 -10.17
CA ASP A 235 -19.04 8.03 -8.94
C ASP A 235 -18.89 9.44 -8.34
N THR A 236 -17.69 10.01 -8.40
CA THR A 236 -17.39 11.37 -7.94
C THR A 236 -18.10 12.43 -8.80
N ASP A 237 -18.16 12.23 -10.11
CA ASP A 237 -18.92 13.10 -11.01
C ASP A 237 -20.43 13.02 -10.71
N ALA A 238 -20.95 11.82 -10.48
CA ALA A 238 -22.35 11.62 -10.09
C ALA A 238 -22.67 12.23 -8.72
N GLN A 239 -21.72 12.17 -7.77
CA GLN A 239 -21.83 12.81 -6.47
C GLN A 239 -21.88 14.34 -6.62
N ASN A 240 -21.02 14.93 -7.45
CA ASN A 240 -21.04 16.36 -7.71
C ASN A 240 -22.39 16.83 -8.29
N GLU A 241 -22.99 16.07 -9.19
CA GLU A 241 -24.32 16.40 -9.73
C GLU A 241 -25.42 16.35 -8.66
N GLN A 242 -25.35 15.37 -7.75
CA GLN A 242 -26.25 15.31 -6.59
C GLN A 242 -26.03 16.51 -5.67
N LEU A 243 -24.79 16.89 -5.38
CA LEU A 243 -24.48 18.06 -4.55
C LEU A 243 -25.07 19.34 -5.15
N ARG A 244 -24.97 19.55 -6.48
CA ARG A 244 -25.62 20.68 -7.18
C ARG A 244 -27.14 20.68 -7.00
N THR A 245 -27.75 19.50 -7.08
CA THR A 245 -29.19 19.36 -6.84
C THR A 245 -29.55 19.76 -5.42
N VAL A 246 -28.79 19.29 -4.42
CA VAL A 246 -29.02 19.68 -3.02
C VAL A 246 -28.82 21.18 -2.82
N THR A 247 -27.82 21.81 -3.45
CA THR A 247 -27.65 23.28 -3.42
C THR A 247 -28.90 24.00 -3.92
N ALA A 248 -29.47 23.59 -5.05
CA ALA A 248 -30.69 24.20 -5.60
C ALA A 248 -31.90 24.04 -4.65
N GLU A 249 -32.04 22.88 -4.01
CA GLU A 249 -33.08 22.66 -2.99
C GLU A 249 -32.87 23.56 -1.76
N MET A 250 -31.62 23.81 -1.35
CA MET A 250 -31.30 24.73 -0.25
C MET A 250 -31.59 26.19 -0.60
N GLU A 251 -31.38 26.61 -1.85
CA GLU A 251 -31.79 27.94 -2.34
C GLU A 251 -33.32 28.10 -2.29
N SER A 252 -34.06 27.08 -2.71
CA SER A 252 -35.53 27.06 -2.61
C SER A 252 -36.00 27.11 -1.16
N LEU A 253 -35.31 26.40 -0.27
CA LEU A 253 -35.60 26.41 1.16
C LEU A 253 -35.34 27.79 1.77
N SER A 254 -34.26 28.46 1.38
CA SER A 254 -33.96 29.84 1.81
C SER A 254 -35.06 30.80 1.40
N THR A 255 -35.55 30.69 0.16
CA THR A 255 -36.68 31.50 -0.32
C THR A 255 -37.93 31.27 0.53
N THR A 256 -38.25 30.01 0.83
CA THR A 256 -39.40 29.64 1.67
C THR A 256 -39.26 30.19 3.10
N ILE A 257 -38.05 30.16 3.66
CA ILE A 257 -37.74 30.72 4.99
C ILE A 257 -38.00 32.23 5.01
N GLU A 258 -37.59 32.95 3.98
CA GLU A 258 -37.85 34.39 3.84
C GLU A 258 -39.36 34.69 3.73
N GLU A 259 -40.10 33.89 2.96
CA GLU A 259 -41.56 34.00 2.85
C GLU A 259 -42.27 33.75 4.19
N ILE A 260 -41.83 32.73 4.95
CA ILE A 260 -42.37 32.46 6.29
C ILE A 260 -42.07 33.62 7.23
N ALA A 261 -40.86 34.19 7.20
CA ALA A 261 -40.50 35.33 8.05
C ALA A 261 -41.35 36.58 7.74
N ALA A 262 -41.58 36.86 6.45
CA ALA A 262 -42.46 37.95 6.03
C ALA A 262 -43.91 37.73 6.49
N THR A 263 -44.43 36.52 6.28
CA THR A 263 -45.79 36.15 6.69
C THR A 263 -45.95 36.22 8.22
N ALA A 264 -44.97 35.75 8.98
CA ALA A 264 -44.96 35.85 10.44
C ALA A 264 -45.04 37.32 10.88
N THR A 265 -44.26 38.21 10.26
CA THR A 265 -44.32 39.65 10.56
C THR A 265 -45.72 40.23 10.29
N GLU A 266 -46.35 39.87 9.18
CA GLU A 266 -47.71 40.33 8.85
C GLU A 266 -48.75 39.82 9.85
N VAL A 267 -48.65 38.55 10.28
CA VAL A 267 -49.57 37.98 11.28
C VAL A 267 -49.37 38.65 12.64
N ALA A 268 -48.13 38.95 13.05
CA ALA A 268 -47.86 39.70 14.28
C ALA A 268 -48.52 41.09 14.26
N ASP A 269 -48.39 41.83 13.17
CA ASP A 269 -49.00 43.16 13.00
C ASP A 269 -50.54 43.10 13.08
N VAL A 270 -51.14 42.08 12.45
CA VAL A 270 -52.60 41.86 12.50
C VAL A 270 -53.04 41.48 13.92
N ALA A 271 -52.29 40.63 14.61
CA ALA A 271 -52.58 40.22 15.98
C ALA A 271 -52.50 41.42 16.95
N ASP A 272 -51.43 42.21 16.88
CA ASP A 272 -51.24 43.44 17.67
C ASP A 272 -52.36 44.46 17.40
N ARG A 273 -52.77 44.63 16.14
CA ARG A 273 -53.92 45.48 15.81
C ARG A 273 -55.23 44.93 16.35
N THR A 274 -55.43 43.61 16.32
CA THR A 274 -56.64 42.97 16.85
C THR A 274 -56.74 43.15 18.36
N ALA A 275 -55.63 42.98 19.09
CA ALA A 275 -55.55 43.22 20.52
C ALA A 275 -55.95 44.65 20.88
N ARG A 276 -55.38 45.65 20.17
CA ARG A 276 -55.74 47.06 20.37
C ARG A 276 -57.22 47.36 20.12
N VAL A 277 -57.80 46.80 19.06
CA VAL A 277 -59.21 47.00 18.72
C VAL A 277 -60.13 46.31 19.75
N GLY A 278 -59.75 45.13 20.23
CA GLY A 278 -60.46 44.44 21.32
C GLY A 278 -60.49 45.28 22.59
N ASP A 279 -59.33 45.79 23.03
CA ASP A 279 -59.21 46.65 24.23
C ASP A 279 -59.97 47.99 24.07
N GLU A 280 -59.88 48.65 22.91
CA GLU A 280 -60.69 49.86 22.64
C GLU A 280 -62.20 49.58 22.65
N GLY A 281 -62.60 48.43 22.11
CA GLY A 281 -63.99 47.96 22.13
C GLY A 281 -64.47 47.69 23.56
N SER A 282 -63.68 46.99 24.36
CA SER A 282 -63.99 46.70 25.77
C SER A 282 -64.14 47.97 26.59
N ARG A 283 -63.22 48.94 26.41
CA ARG A 283 -63.32 50.27 27.05
C ARG A 283 -64.56 51.04 26.63
N SER A 284 -64.96 50.95 25.36
CA SER A 284 -66.19 51.58 24.86
C SER A 284 -67.45 50.93 25.44
N ALA A 285 -67.45 49.60 25.60
CA ALA A 285 -68.54 48.87 26.24
C ALA A 285 -68.64 49.21 27.74
N ALA A 286 -67.52 49.33 28.45
CA ALA A 286 -67.50 49.77 29.85
C ALA A 286 -68.09 51.19 30.02
N ALA A 287 -67.74 52.13 29.13
CA ALA A 287 -68.34 53.47 29.13
C ALA A 287 -69.85 53.45 28.83
N ALA A 288 -70.31 52.52 27.98
CA ALA A 288 -71.74 52.35 27.70
C ALA A 288 -72.51 51.79 28.91
N ILE A 289 -71.90 50.88 29.69
CA ILE A 289 -72.47 50.38 30.94
C ILE A 289 -72.61 51.53 31.94
N GLU A 290 -71.57 52.34 32.15
CA GLU A 290 -71.63 53.51 33.02
C GLU A 290 -72.74 54.49 32.58
N GLY A 291 -72.90 54.69 31.27
CA GLY A 291 -74.01 55.48 30.71
C GLY A 291 -75.39 54.89 31.00
N MET A 292 -75.53 53.56 30.99
CA MET A 292 -76.79 52.89 31.34
C MET A 292 -77.11 52.97 32.83
N ASP A 293 -76.09 52.91 33.70
CA ASP A 293 -76.27 53.09 35.15
C ASP A 293 -76.84 54.49 35.46
N VAL A 294 -76.35 55.52 34.76
CA VAL A 294 -76.92 56.88 34.87
C VAL A 294 -78.38 56.93 34.41
N ILE A 295 -78.73 56.22 33.33
CA ILE A 295 -80.11 56.17 32.83
C ILE A 295 -81.01 55.40 33.81
N ASP A 296 -80.52 54.33 34.44
CA ASP A 296 -81.26 53.60 35.49
C ASP A 296 -81.60 54.51 36.68
N GLU A 297 -80.63 55.30 37.15
CA GLU A 297 -80.84 56.29 38.22
C GLU A 297 -81.86 57.39 37.83
N GLU A 298 -81.80 57.90 36.59
CA GLU A 298 -82.79 58.86 36.06
C GLU A 298 -84.19 58.24 35.99
N THR A 299 -84.28 56.97 35.60
CA THR A 299 -85.54 56.22 35.50
C THR A 299 -86.13 55.97 36.88
N GLU A 300 -85.31 55.65 37.88
CA GLU A 300 -85.74 55.51 39.28
C GLU A 300 -86.31 56.81 39.84
N ARG A 301 -85.62 57.94 39.61
CA ARG A 301 -86.13 59.26 40.00
C ARG A 301 -87.45 59.60 39.32
N THR A 302 -87.58 59.29 38.03
CA THR A 302 -88.82 59.51 37.28
C THR A 302 -89.97 58.67 37.85
N LEU A 303 -89.71 57.41 38.23
CA LEU A 303 -90.70 56.56 38.86
C LEU A 303 -91.18 57.13 40.19
N ALA A 304 -90.26 57.61 41.04
CA ALA A 304 -90.59 58.23 42.32
C ALA A 304 -91.44 59.51 42.17
N GLU A 305 -91.18 60.33 41.15
CA GLU A 305 -92.01 61.51 40.84
C GLU A 305 -93.43 61.13 40.36
N ILE A 306 -93.56 60.01 39.62
CA ILE A 306 -94.88 59.49 39.20
C ILE A 306 -95.64 58.96 40.42
N GLU A 307 -95.00 58.23 41.31
CA GLU A 307 -95.60 57.75 42.57
C GLU A 307 -96.05 58.94 43.45
N ALA A 308 -95.24 60.00 43.55
CA ALA A 308 -95.63 61.21 44.25
C ALA A 308 -96.83 61.92 43.60
N LEU A 309 -96.93 61.91 42.26
CA LEU A 309 -98.08 62.45 41.54
C LEU A 309 -99.35 61.63 41.78
N GLU A 310 -99.23 60.29 41.88
CA GLU A 310 -100.35 59.41 42.25
C GLU A 310 -100.87 59.72 43.67
N ASP A 311 -99.95 59.86 44.64
CA ASP A 311 -100.26 60.26 46.02
C ASP A 311 -100.93 61.65 46.09
N ASP A 312 -100.42 62.63 45.35
CA ASP A 312 -100.99 63.98 45.30
C ASP A 312 -102.37 63.98 44.64
N ALA A 313 -102.57 63.19 43.57
CA ALA A 313 -103.88 63.03 42.95
C ALA A 313 -104.90 62.42 43.94
N GLU A 314 -104.47 61.46 44.77
CA GLU A 314 -105.32 60.84 45.79
C GLU A 314 -105.69 61.81 46.92
N ARG A 315 -104.77 62.67 47.36
CA ARG A 315 -105.09 63.74 48.33
C ARG A 315 -106.04 64.79 47.77
N ILE A 316 -105.93 65.11 46.48
CA ILE A 316 -106.86 66.05 45.84
C ILE A 316 -108.25 65.42 45.73
N ASP A 317 -108.34 64.13 45.42
CA ASP A 317 -109.59 63.37 45.38
C ASP A 317 -110.35 63.45 46.73
N GLU A 318 -109.67 63.18 47.85
CA GLU A 318 -110.26 63.32 49.20
C GLU A 318 -110.78 64.74 49.49
N LEU A 319 -110.07 65.75 48.98
CA LEU A 319 -110.46 67.16 49.14
C LEU A 319 -111.67 67.50 48.28
N VAL A 320 -111.73 66.97 47.05
CA VAL A 320 -112.84 67.15 46.11
C VAL A 320 -114.10 66.47 46.63
N ASP A 321 -114.00 65.25 47.17
CA ASP A 321 -115.09 64.56 47.88
C ASP A 321 -115.65 65.42 49.03
N SER A 322 -114.77 66.01 49.84
CA SER A 322 -115.18 66.88 50.94
C SER A 322 -115.90 68.15 50.44
N ILE A 323 -115.47 68.73 49.33
CA ILE A 323 -116.15 69.88 48.71
C ILE A 323 -117.52 69.45 48.16
N SER A 324 -117.61 68.27 47.54
CA SER A 324 -118.87 67.67 47.06
C SER A 324 -119.88 67.54 48.20
N GLU A 325 -119.47 66.98 49.34
CA GLU A 325 -120.30 66.88 50.55
C GLU A 325 -120.74 68.26 51.07
N ILE A 326 -119.83 69.25 51.09
CA ILE A 326 -120.15 70.62 51.52
C ILE A 326 -121.17 71.26 50.56
N ALA A 327 -121.00 71.09 49.26
CA ALA A 327 -121.90 71.61 48.24
C ALA A 327 -123.30 70.99 48.37
N GLU A 328 -123.38 69.66 48.59
CA GLU A 328 -124.65 68.96 48.81
C GLU A 328 -125.34 69.39 50.11
N GLN A 329 -124.58 69.54 51.21
CA GLN A 329 -125.09 70.08 52.47
C GLN A 329 -125.58 71.53 52.31
N THR A 330 -124.86 72.36 51.56
CA THR A 330 -125.22 73.77 51.30
C THR A 330 -126.48 73.85 50.45
N ASN A 331 -126.62 72.99 49.44
CA ASN A 331 -127.82 72.84 48.63
C ASN A 331 -129.04 72.41 49.49
N LEU A 332 -128.87 71.43 50.39
CA LEU A 332 -129.90 71.02 51.34
C LEU A 332 -130.29 72.12 52.33
N LEU A 333 -129.32 72.89 52.84
CA LEU A 333 -129.55 74.06 53.69
C LEU A 333 -130.33 75.15 52.96
N ALA A 334 -129.94 75.45 51.72
CA ALA A 334 -130.61 76.41 50.84
C ALA A 334 -132.05 75.97 50.52
N LEU A 335 -132.26 74.69 50.21
CA LEU A 335 -133.58 74.12 49.99
C LEU A 335 -134.48 74.24 51.23
N ASN A 336 -133.95 73.91 52.41
CA ASN A 336 -134.68 74.07 53.68
C ASN A 336 -135.03 75.54 53.97
N ALA A 337 -134.09 76.46 53.71
CA ALA A 337 -134.32 77.90 53.86
C ALA A 337 -135.39 78.43 52.90
N ASN A 338 -135.41 77.92 51.67
CA ASN A 338 -136.38 78.29 50.64
C ASN A 338 -137.81 77.77 50.96
N ILE A 339 -137.89 76.55 51.52
CA ILE A 339 -139.15 75.99 52.06
C ILE A 339 -139.69 76.87 53.20
N GLU A 340 -138.84 77.32 54.12
CA GLU A 340 -139.25 78.15 55.26
C GLU A 340 -139.61 79.59 54.84
N ALA A 341 -138.90 80.14 53.84
CA ALA A 341 -139.22 81.42 53.20
C ALA A 341 -140.59 81.38 52.48
N SER A 342 -140.97 80.22 51.92
CA SER A 342 -142.27 79.99 51.29
C SER A 342 -143.43 79.80 52.29
N ARG A 343 -143.12 79.47 53.56
CA ARG A 343 -144.10 79.27 54.65
C ARG A 343 -144.45 80.55 55.43
N SER A 344 -143.64 81.61 55.31
CA SER A 344 -143.78 82.85 56.08
C SER A 344 -144.62 83.91 55.35
N VAL A 345 -145.79 84.28 55.93
CA VAL A 345 -146.87 85.02 55.24
C VAL A 345 -146.57 86.51 54.98
N ASP A 346 -145.67 87.17 55.72
CA ASP A 346 -145.46 88.64 55.63
C ASP A 346 -143.98 89.12 55.53
N GLY A 347 -143.00 88.24 55.27
CA GLY A 347 -141.58 88.66 55.20
C GLY A 347 -140.59 87.78 54.42
N GLY A 348 -141.01 86.62 53.90
CA GLY A 348 -140.10 85.60 53.34
C GLY A 348 -139.54 85.87 51.94
N ARG A 349 -140.08 86.82 51.16
CA ARG A 349 -139.73 86.99 49.73
C ARG A 349 -138.27 87.36 49.46
N GLY A 350 -137.65 88.19 50.30
CA GLY A 350 -136.23 88.54 50.16
C GLY A 350 -135.28 87.42 50.58
N PHE A 351 -135.67 86.64 51.60
CA PHE A 351 -134.91 85.47 52.07
C PHE A 351 -134.99 84.29 51.08
N GLY A 352 -136.15 84.08 50.44
CA GLY A 352 -136.33 83.07 49.40
C GLY A 352 -135.43 83.31 48.19
N ALA A 353 -135.31 84.56 47.71
CA ALA A 353 -134.43 84.90 46.60
C ALA A 353 -132.94 84.64 46.91
N VAL A 354 -132.50 84.90 48.15
CA VAL A 354 -131.13 84.57 48.58
C VAL A 354 -130.94 83.06 48.70
N ALA A 355 -131.95 82.32 49.18
CA ALA A 355 -131.90 80.86 49.26
C ALA A 355 -131.88 80.20 47.86
N ASP A 356 -132.62 80.73 46.89
CA ASP A 356 -132.56 80.30 45.47
C ASP A 356 -131.17 80.55 44.87
N GLU A 357 -130.55 81.70 45.15
CA GLU A 357 -129.21 82.03 44.67
C GLU A 357 -128.13 81.12 45.29
N ILE A 358 -128.21 80.83 46.61
CA ILE A 358 -127.30 79.88 47.28
C ILE A 358 -127.49 78.47 46.72
N LYS A 359 -128.74 78.08 46.42
CA LYS A 359 -129.05 76.79 45.81
C LYS A 359 -128.40 76.65 44.43
N ALA A 360 -128.61 77.66 43.57
CA ALA A 360 -128.02 77.69 42.23
C ALA A 360 -126.47 77.67 42.28
N LEU A 361 -125.87 78.43 43.21
CA LEU A 361 -124.42 78.43 43.40
C LEU A 361 -123.90 77.09 43.93
N SER A 362 -124.66 76.40 44.79
CA SER A 362 -124.29 75.07 45.29
C SER A 362 -124.38 74.00 44.22
N GLU A 363 -125.39 74.08 43.33
CA GLU A 363 -125.52 73.24 42.14
C GLU A 363 -124.35 73.50 41.16
N GLU A 364 -123.97 74.75 40.93
CA GLU A 364 -122.81 75.11 40.08
C GLU A 364 -121.46 74.62 40.68
N VAL A 365 -121.30 74.67 42.00
CA VAL A 365 -120.13 74.11 42.69
C VAL A 365 -120.12 72.58 42.56
N TYR A 366 -121.27 71.92 42.69
CA TYR A 366 -121.38 70.47 42.52
C TYR A 366 -121.02 70.02 41.10
N ASP A 367 -121.54 70.70 40.08
CA ASP A 367 -121.20 70.43 38.67
C ASP A 367 -119.69 70.66 38.42
N SER A 368 -119.12 71.73 39.00
CA SER A 368 -117.67 72.00 38.90
C SER A 368 -116.81 70.95 39.61
N VAL A 369 -117.31 70.37 40.72
CA VAL A 369 -116.65 69.28 41.43
C VAL A 369 -116.62 68.01 40.59
N GLN A 370 -117.73 67.63 39.95
CA GLN A 370 -117.75 66.50 39.02
C GLN A 370 -116.76 66.68 37.85
N ASP A 371 -116.70 67.88 37.27
CA ASP A 371 -115.72 68.20 36.22
C ASP A 371 -114.26 68.02 36.70
N VAL A 372 -113.98 68.27 37.99
CA VAL A 372 -112.65 68.07 38.59
C VAL A 372 -112.40 66.58 38.87
N GLU A 373 -113.39 65.83 39.36
CA GLU A 373 -113.33 64.38 39.56
C GLU A 373 -112.96 63.66 38.25
N GLU A 374 -113.66 63.95 37.15
CA GLU A 374 -113.36 63.34 35.83
C GLU A 374 -111.92 63.62 35.37
N ARG A 375 -111.40 64.83 35.64
CA ARG A 375 -110.03 65.21 35.29
C ARG A 375 -108.99 64.52 36.18
N LEU A 376 -109.28 64.33 37.46
CA LEU A 376 -108.42 63.61 38.39
C LEU A 376 -108.34 62.13 38.06
N GLU A 377 -109.46 61.52 37.68
CA GLU A 377 -109.47 60.12 37.25
C GLU A 377 -108.65 59.94 35.97
N ALA A 378 -108.80 60.84 34.99
CA ALA A 378 -107.94 60.86 33.81
C ALA A 378 -106.46 61.13 34.12
N LEU A 379 -106.14 61.92 35.15
CA LEU A 379 -104.76 62.16 35.59
C LEU A 379 -104.16 60.91 36.23
N ARG A 380 -104.89 60.22 37.12
CA ARG A 380 -104.47 58.95 37.73
C ARG A 380 -104.22 57.88 36.68
N GLU A 381 -105.13 57.72 35.71
CA GLU A 381 -104.97 56.72 34.65
C GLU A 381 -103.69 56.99 33.82
N ARG A 382 -103.40 58.27 33.55
CA ARG A 382 -102.15 58.67 32.88
C ARG A 382 -100.91 58.43 33.73
N ALA A 383 -100.96 58.70 35.03
CA ALA A 383 -99.86 58.45 35.96
C ALA A 383 -99.55 56.95 36.04
N LEU A 384 -100.57 56.11 36.21
CA LEU A 384 -100.44 54.64 36.22
C LEU A 384 -99.85 54.09 34.92
N SER A 385 -100.31 54.63 33.77
CA SER A 385 -99.76 54.28 32.46
C SER A 385 -98.29 54.68 32.35
N ALA A 386 -97.94 55.91 32.73
CA ALA A 386 -96.57 56.40 32.70
C ALA A 386 -95.65 55.58 33.63
N GLY A 387 -96.09 55.27 34.85
CA GLY A 387 -95.34 54.45 35.80
C GLY A 387 -95.10 53.03 35.26
N THR A 388 -96.06 52.49 34.51
CA THR A 388 -95.90 51.19 33.84
C THR A 388 -94.87 51.24 32.72
N GLU A 389 -94.91 52.27 31.87
CA GLU A 389 -93.92 52.46 30.81
C GLU A 389 -92.49 52.67 31.36
N VAL A 390 -92.36 53.41 32.46
CA VAL A 390 -91.08 53.65 33.14
C VAL A 390 -90.54 52.34 33.75
N ARG A 391 -91.38 51.53 34.41
CA ARG A 391 -91.00 50.21 34.93
C ARG A 391 -90.52 49.27 33.81
N THR A 392 -91.26 49.19 32.71
CA THR A 392 -90.83 48.39 31.54
C THR A 392 -89.54 48.94 30.91
N SER A 393 -89.34 50.25 30.90
CA SER A 393 -88.08 50.84 30.41
C SER A 393 -86.90 50.45 31.30
N ARG A 394 -87.09 50.41 32.62
CA ARG A 394 -86.08 49.94 33.58
C ARG A 394 -85.67 48.49 33.32
N GLU A 395 -86.63 47.57 33.20
CA GLU A 395 -86.36 46.16 32.87
C GLU A 395 -85.53 46.01 31.58
N ARG A 396 -85.81 46.84 30.58
CA ARG A 396 -85.06 46.86 29.31
C ARG A 396 -83.65 47.40 29.46
N ILE A 397 -83.43 48.38 30.35
CA ILE A 397 -82.10 48.91 30.66
C ILE A 397 -81.27 47.83 31.35
N GLU A 398 -81.81 47.14 32.35
CA GLU A 398 -81.12 46.04 33.05
C GLU A 398 -80.70 44.91 32.08
N SER A 399 -81.61 44.53 31.16
CA SER A 399 -81.29 43.58 30.10
C SER A 399 -80.17 44.09 29.19
N SER A 400 -80.20 45.38 28.83
CA SER A 400 -79.19 45.97 27.95
C SER A 400 -77.82 46.05 28.62
N VAL A 401 -77.76 46.32 29.92
CA VAL A 401 -76.50 46.28 30.70
C VAL A 401 -75.88 44.89 30.66
N THR A 402 -76.71 43.84 30.80
CA THR A 402 -76.26 42.45 30.71
C THR A 402 -75.68 42.15 29.33
N ASP A 403 -76.38 42.51 28.26
CA ASP A 403 -75.93 42.29 26.88
C ASP A 403 -74.62 43.02 26.56
N VAL A 404 -74.47 44.27 27.03
CA VAL A 404 -73.23 45.05 26.83
C VAL A 404 -72.08 44.48 27.67
N SER A 405 -72.35 43.98 28.88
CA SER A 405 -71.35 43.29 29.71
C SER A 405 -70.85 42.00 29.07
N ASP A 406 -71.75 41.21 28.47
CA ASP A 406 -71.36 40.04 27.69
C ASP A 406 -70.48 40.41 26.50
N ALA A 407 -70.83 41.48 25.77
CA ALA A 407 -70.03 41.98 24.66
C ALA A 407 -68.64 42.47 25.11
N ALA A 408 -68.55 43.17 26.25
CA ALA A 408 -67.28 43.62 26.82
C ALA A 408 -66.34 42.44 27.12
N ARG A 409 -66.87 41.40 27.77
CA ARG A 409 -66.09 40.17 28.05
C ARG A 409 -65.61 39.47 26.79
N ALA A 410 -66.45 39.40 25.75
CA ALA A 410 -66.04 38.80 24.48
C ALA A 410 -64.92 39.61 23.80
N LEU A 411 -64.93 40.93 23.92
CA LEU A 411 -63.88 41.80 23.37
C LEU A 411 -62.55 41.67 24.12
N ASP A 412 -62.60 41.54 25.46
CA ASP A 412 -61.42 41.22 26.27
C ASP A 412 -60.83 39.85 25.89
N GLU A 413 -61.67 38.82 25.72
CA GLU A 413 -61.22 37.49 25.30
C GLU A 413 -60.57 37.52 23.90
N ILE A 414 -61.13 38.30 22.96
CA ILE A 414 -60.53 38.51 21.64
C ILE A 414 -59.14 39.17 21.76
N ALA A 415 -58.99 40.15 22.66
CA ALA A 415 -57.70 40.80 22.88
C ALA A 415 -56.65 39.83 23.43
N GLU A 416 -57.02 39.02 24.43
CA GLU A 416 -56.12 37.99 25.01
C GLU A 416 -55.72 36.93 23.96
N LEU A 417 -56.67 36.46 23.16
CA LEU A 417 -56.39 35.50 22.08
C LEU A 417 -55.45 36.08 21.01
N ALA A 418 -55.58 37.39 20.72
CA ALA A 418 -54.70 38.08 19.80
C ALA A 418 -53.28 38.23 20.37
N GLU A 419 -53.13 38.56 21.67
CA GLU A 419 -51.82 38.59 22.34
C GLU A 419 -51.14 37.21 22.30
N ARG A 420 -51.87 36.14 22.62
CA ARG A 420 -51.35 34.76 22.52
C ARG A 420 -50.96 34.36 21.09
N THR A 421 -51.69 34.86 20.10
CA THR A 421 -51.33 34.67 18.69
C THR A 421 -50.00 35.36 18.37
N ASN A 422 -49.81 36.58 18.86
CA ASN A 422 -48.55 37.31 18.69
C ASN A 422 -47.37 36.60 19.37
N GLU A 423 -47.55 36.02 20.55
CA GLU A 423 -46.53 35.19 21.21
C GLU A 423 -46.14 33.98 20.36
N GLY A 424 -47.13 33.23 19.84
CA GLY A 424 -46.88 32.09 18.96
C GLY A 424 -46.14 32.47 17.67
N VAL A 425 -46.42 33.65 17.12
CA VAL A 425 -45.73 34.18 15.95
C VAL A 425 -44.27 34.55 16.25
N GLN A 426 -43.96 35.04 17.46
CA GLN A 426 -42.58 35.27 17.88
C GLN A 426 -41.79 33.97 17.99
N GLU A 427 -42.42 32.89 18.48
CA GLU A 427 -41.81 31.55 18.50
C GLU A 427 -41.54 31.04 17.08
N ILE A 428 -42.50 31.20 16.16
CA ILE A 428 -42.30 30.87 14.73
C ILE A 428 -41.12 31.66 14.18
N SER A 429 -41.05 32.97 14.43
CA SER A 429 -39.95 33.82 13.94
C SER A 429 -38.58 33.39 14.46
N ALA A 430 -38.50 32.93 15.71
CA ALA A 430 -37.27 32.38 16.28
C ALA A 430 -36.88 31.05 15.62
N ALA A 431 -37.85 30.15 15.40
CA ALA A 431 -37.63 28.89 14.69
C ALA A 431 -37.19 29.12 13.24
N THR A 432 -37.79 30.09 12.55
CA THR A 432 -37.43 30.47 11.18
C THR A 432 -36.01 31.02 11.09
N GLN A 433 -35.55 31.83 12.06
CA GLN A 433 -34.16 32.28 12.14
C GLN A 433 -33.18 31.12 12.36
N GLN A 434 -33.53 30.17 13.23
CA GLN A 434 -32.72 28.96 13.43
C GLN A 434 -32.63 28.13 12.13
N GLN A 435 -33.76 27.95 11.43
CA GLN A 435 -33.78 27.28 10.13
C GLN A 435 -32.88 27.98 9.11
N ALA A 436 -32.90 29.31 9.03
CA ALA A 436 -32.01 30.07 8.16
C ALA A 436 -30.53 29.77 8.43
N SER A 437 -30.14 29.78 9.71
CA SER A 437 -28.76 29.46 10.12
C SER A 437 -28.38 28.01 9.77
N SER A 438 -29.27 27.04 10.00
CA SER A 438 -29.02 25.64 9.65
C SER A 438 -28.91 25.43 8.13
N THR A 439 -29.73 26.13 7.34
CA THR A 439 -29.63 26.08 5.86
C THR A 439 -28.27 26.61 5.39
N GLN A 440 -27.77 27.70 5.97
CA GLN A 440 -26.43 28.23 5.65
C GLN A 440 -25.32 27.24 6.00
N GLU A 441 -25.42 26.56 7.14
CA GLU A 441 -24.46 25.53 7.54
C GLU A 441 -24.48 24.33 6.58
N VAL A 442 -25.66 23.90 6.14
CA VAL A 442 -25.80 22.84 5.14
C VAL A 442 -25.18 23.23 3.80
N VAL A 443 -25.38 24.46 3.34
CA VAL A 443 -24.73 24.97 2.12
C VAL A 443 -23.21 24.91 2.25
N ALA A 444 -22.64 25.36 3.36
CA ALA A 444 -21.20 25.28 3.60
C ALA A 444 -20.67 23.83 3.61
N MET A 445 -21.44 22.89 4.19
CA MET A 445 -21.10 21.46 4.15
C MET A 445 -21.14 20.88 2.73
N ILE A 446 -22.06 21.34 1.87
CA ILE A 446 -22.15 20.91 0.48
C ILE A 446 -20.95 21.43 -0.32
N GLU A 447 -20.54 22.67 -0.11
CA GLU A 447 -19.34 23.25 -0.74
C GLU A 447 -18.08 22.46 -0.36
N ASP A 448 -17.88 22.18 0.93
CA ASP A 448 -16.77 21.37 1.43
C ASP A 448 -16.81 19.92 0.91
N ALA A 449 -18.01 19.33 0.79
CA ALA A 449 -18.18 18.02 0.16
C ALA A 449 -17.81 18.04 -1.33
N GLY A 450 -18.15 19.12 -2.04
CA GLY A 450 -17.78 19.33 -3.44
C GLY A 450 -16.27 19.42 -3.63
N GLU A 451 -15.58 20.21 -2.81
CA GLU A 451 -14.12 20.33 -2.83
C GLU A 451 -13.43 18.99 -2.58
N ARG A 452 -13.88 18.22 -1.58
CA ARG A 452 -13.33 16.87 -1.34
C ARG A 452 -13.61 15.89 -2.47
N SER A 453 -14.75 16.03 -3.13
CA SER A 453 -15.10 15.25 -4.30
C SER A 453 -14.10 15.52 -5.43
N GLU A 454 -13.83 16.79 -5.75
CA GLU A 454 -12.82 17.19 -6.74
C GLU A 454 -11.41 16.69 -6.40
N GLU A 455 -11.00 16.78 -5.13
CA GLU A 455 -9.71 16.24 -4.67
C GLU A 455 -9.62 14.71 -4.84
N THR A 456 -10.72 14.00 -4.57
CA THR A 456 -10.81 12.55 -4.75
C THR A 456 -10.65 12.16 -6.21
N ALA A 457 -11.34 12.84 -7.13
CA ALA A 457 -11.17 12.62 -8.58
C ALA A 457 -9.73 12.89 -9.03
N ALA A 458 -9.12 13.99 -8.58
CA ALA A 458 -7.73 14.33 -8.91
C ALA A 458 -6.73 13.28 -8.40
N THR A 459 -6.95 12.77 -7.19
CA THR A 459 -6.14 11.71 -6.57
C THR A 459 -6.30 10.39 -7.32
N ALA A 460 -7.54 10.00 -7.65
CA ALA A 460 -7.83 8.80 -8.43
C ALA A 460 -7.17 8.85 -9.81
N GLY A 461 -7.32 9.98 -10.52
CA GLY A 461 -6.65 10.19 -11.82
C GLY A 461 -5.12 10.12 -11.73
N THR A 462 -4.53 10.58 -10.62
CA THR A 462 -3.09 10.46 -10.38
C THR A 462 -2.67 9.02 -10.12
N ALA A 463 -3.47 8.27 -9.36
CA ALA A 463 -3.23 6.86 -9.09
C ALA A 463 -3.32 6.00 -10.37
N VAL A 464 -4.27 6.27 -11.28
CA VAL A 464 -4.35 5.62 -12.60
C VAL A 464 -3.06 5.85 -13.41
N ARG A 465 -2.57 7.10 -13.47
CA ARG A 465 -1.31 7.40 -14.18
C ARG A 465 -0.11 6.64 -13.59
N ARG A 466 -0.06 6.50 -12.26
CA ARG A 466 0.99 5.73 -11.58
C ARG A 466 0.88 4.23 -11.85
N ALA A 467 -0.32 3.66 -11.82
CA ALA A 467 -0.56 2.27 -12.16
C ALA A 467 -0.11 1.95 -13.59
N SER A 468 -0.42 2.83 -14.55
CA SER A 468 0.03 2.70 -15.94
C SER A 468 1.57 2.74 -16.04
N ALA A 469 2.23 3.72 -15.41
CA ALA A 469 3.68 3.81 -15.43
C ALA A 469 4.37 2.60 -14.78
N GLN A 470 3.77 2.04 -13.73
CA GLN A 470 4.24 0.82 -13.08
C GLN A 470 4.09 -0.40 -14.01
N ALA A 471 2.98 -0.52 -14.74
CA ALA A 471 2.78 -1.59 -15.71
C ALA A 471 3.86 -1.55 -16.82
N ASP A 472 4.18 -0.36 -17.33
CA ASP A 472 5.24 -0.17 -18.33
C ASP A 472 6.62 -0.58 -17.78
N ALA A 473 6.95 -0.16 -16.56
CA ALA A 473 8.21 -0.53 -15.92
C ALA A 473 8.33 -2.06 -15.71
N LEU A 474 7.24 -2.71 -15.34
CA LEU A 474 7.18 -4.16 -15.16
C LEU A 474 7.34 -4.93 -16.48
N ALA A 475 6.84 -4.39 -17.59
CA ALA A 475 7.05 -4.98 -18.91
C ALA A 475 8.56 -5.08 -19.25
N HIS A 476 9.36 -4.06 -18.90
CA HIS A 476 10.82 -4.11 -19.07
C HIS A 476 11.51 -5.14 -18.15
N VAL A 477 10.99 -5.35 -16.94
CA VAL A 477 11.50 -6.37 -16.02
C VAL A 477 11.22 -7.78 -16.58
N ALA A 478 10.02 -8.02 -17.10
CA ALA A 478 9.66 -9.29 -17.72
C ALA A 478 10.52 -9.59 -18.97
N GLU A 479 10.77 -8.58 -19.79
CA GLU A 479 11.68 -8.70 -20.94
C GLU A 479 13.10 -9.09 -20.48
N SER A 480 13.62 -8.42 -19.46
CA SER A 480 14.95 -8.71 -18.88
C SER A 480 15.03 -10.14 -18.30
N ALA A 481 13.98 -10.59 -17.62
CA ALA A 481 13.89 -11.95 -17.08
C ALA A 481 13.87 -13.01 -18.20
N THR A 482 13.21 -12.70 -19.32
CA THR A 482 13.20 -13.55 -20.52
C THR A 482 14.62 -13.68 -21.10
N VAL A 483 15.33 -12.57 -21.25
CA VAL A 483 16.74 -12.57 -21.70
C VAL A 483 17.64 -13.38 -20.76
N LEU A 484 17.49 -13.22 -19.44
CA LEU A 484 18.25 -14.01 -18.45
C LEU A 484 17.95 -15.51 -18.56
N THR A 485 16.69 -15.86 -18.80
CA THR A 485 16.28 -17.27 -19.02
C THR A 485 16.96 -17.85 -20.25
N GLU A 486 17.00 -17.11 -21.36
CA GLU A 486 17.68 -17.54 -22.59
C GLU A 486 19.19 -17.69 -22.39
N GLN A 487 19.84 -16.73 -21.72
CA GLN A 487 21.28 -16.78 -21.43
C GLN A 487 21.65 -17.93 -20.50
N ALA A 488 20.84 -18.20 -19.47
CA ALA A 488 21.05 -19.30 -18.55
C ALA A 488 20.78 -20.67 -19.21
N ALA A 489 19.78 -20.78 -20.10
CA ALA A 489 19.57 -21.97 -20.90
C ALA A 489 20.76 -22.24 -21.86
N GLU A 490 21.29 -21.19 -22.49
CA GLU A 490 22.48 -21.26 -23.34
C GLU A 490 23.72 -21.71 -22.55
N LEU A 491 23.95 -21.13 -21.38
CA LEU A 491 25.05 -21.51 -20.49
C LEU A 491 24.92 -22.98 -20.09
N ASN A 492 23.73 -23.42 -19.68
CA ASN A 492 23.51 -24.80 -19.27
C ASN A 492 23.82 -25.78 -20.42
N ARG A 493 23.34 -25.48 -21.63
CA ARG A 493 23.62 -26.28 -22.84
C ARG A 493 25.12 -26.40 -23.15
N ARG A 494 25.91 -25.37 -22.85
CA ARG A 494 27.38 -25.42 -22.99
C ARG A 494 28.06 -26.21 -21.87
N LEU A 495 27.51 -26.16 -20.66
CA LEU A 495 28.03 -26.93 -19.52
C LEU A 495 27.70 -28.43 -19.67
N GLU A 496 26.58 -28.78 -20.30
CA GLU A 496 26.21 -30.16 -20.65
C GLU A 496 27.15 -30.83 -21.66
N GLU A 497 27.94 -30.06 -22.41
CA GLU A 497 28.99 -30.59 -23.30
C GLU A 497 30.14 -31.23 -22.51
N TYR A 498 30.29 -30.90 -21.21
CA TYR A 498 31.31 -31.45 -20.33
C TYR A 498 30.73 -32.58 -19.48
N ALA A 499 31.30 -33.78 -19.58
CA ALA A 499 30.88 -34.93 -18.79
C ALA A 499 31.44 -34.81 -17.36
N THR A 500 30.55 -34.79 -16.37
CA THR A 500 30.87 -34.76 -14.94
C THR A 500 30.22 -35.95 -14.24
N ASP A 501 30.84 -36.49 -13.19
CA ASP A 501 30.34 -37.67 -12.46
C ASP A 501 29.17 -37.29 -11.53
N ARG A 502 29.10 -35.99 -11.17
CA ARG A 502 27.96 -35.39 -10.48
C ARG A 502 26.87 -35.04 -11.48
N GLY A 503 25.99 -35.99 -11.80
CA GLY A 503 24.78 -35.71 -12.57
C GLY A 503 23.88 -34.72 -11.83
N TYR A 504 23.44 -33.65 -12.52
CA TYR A 504 22.45 -32.70 -12.01
C TYR A 504 21.17 -32.84 -12.83
N ASP A 505 20.07 -33.22 -12.17
CA ASP A 505 18.73 -33.08 -12.72
C ASP A 505 18.29 -31.63 -12.52
N LEU A 506 17.90 -30.97 -13.61
CA LEU A 506 17.26 -29.65 -13.55
C LEU A 506 16.10 -29.72 -12.54
N PRO A 507 16.05 -28.84 -11.52
CA PRO A 507 14.93 -28.81 -10.61
C PRO A 507 13.66 -28.56 -11.43
N GLU A 508 12.66 -29.42 -11.26
CA GLU A 508 11.36 -29.23 -11.90
C GLU A 508 10.87 -27.82 -11.55
N ALA A 509 10.50 -27.06 -12.58
CA ALA A 509 9.91 -25.75 -12.40
C ALA A 509 8.74 -25.91 -11.43
N ARG A 510 8.86 -25.35 -10.22
CA ARG A 510 7.74 -25.34 -9.28
C ARG A 510 6.59 -24.69 -10.01
N THR A 511 5.56 -25.48 -10.33
CA THR A 511 4.33 -24.92 -10.89
C THR A 511 3.83 -23.92 -9.87
N ALA A 512 3.52 -22.72 -10.35
CA ALA A 512 3.10 -21.57 -9.57
C ALA A 512 1.69 -21.77 -8.95
N GLY A 513 1.48 -22.89 -8.25
CA GLY A 513 0.28 -23.19 -7.47
C GLY A 513 0.43 -22.84 -5.99
N GLY A 514 1.58 -22.32 -5.56
CA GLY A 514 1.88 -22.02 -4.15
C GLY A 514 2.07 -20.54 -3.81
N VAL A 515 2.10 -19.64 -4.81
CA VAL A 515 2.09 -18.21 -4.53
C VAL A 515 0.63 -17.78 -4.47
N ASP A 516 0.08 -17.79 -3.26
CA ASP A 516 -1.19 -17.17 -2.97
C ASP A 516 -1.06 -15.66 -3.28
N PRO A 517 -1.78 -15.12 -4.28
CA PRO A 517 -1.71 -13.69 -4.60
C PRO A 517 -2.14 -12.81 -3.41
N GLU A 518 -2.88 -13.34 -2.42
CA GLU A 518 -3.23 -12.62 -1.20
C GLU A 518 -2.08 -12.55 -0.18
N SER A 519 -1.09 -13.46 -0.25
CA SER A 519 0.01 -13.53 0.72
C SER A 519 1.03 -12.39 0.61
N VAL A 520 1.06 -11.69 -0.53
CA VAL A 520 1.92 -10.50 -0.73
C VAL A 520 1.28 -9.24 -0.11
N SER A 521 -0.01 -9.30 0.28
CA SER A 521 -0.74 -8.18 0.89
C SER A 521 -0.68 -8.17 2.42
N THR A 522 0.52 -8.25 3.02
CA THR A 522 0.69 -8.04 4.48
C THR A 522 1.81 -7.08 4.86
N ALA A 523 2.29 -6.25 3.92
CA ALA A 523 2.94 -5.01 4.33
C ALA A 523 1.87 -4.09 4.92
N GLY A 524 1.71 -4.14 6.25
CA GLY A 524 0.89 -3.18 6.98
C GLY A 524 1.32 -1.74 6.65
N PRO A 525 0.42 -0.76 6.84
CA PRO A 525 0.69 0.63 6.49
C PRO A 525 2.02 1.08 7.10
N VAL A 526 2.90 1.63 6.26
CA VAL A 526 4.10 2.34 6.70
C VAL A 526 3.61 3.45 7.65
N PRO A 527 4.14 3.56 8.88
CA PRO A 527 3.72 4.62 9.77
C PRO A 527 4.13 5.97 9.17
N GLU A 528 3.15 6.81 8.87
CA GLU A 528 3.36 8.25 8.73
C GLU A 528 3.80 8.79 10.09
N SER A 529 5.11 8.89 10.31
CA SER A 529 5.66 9.92 11.20
C SER A 529 6.99 10.41 10.67
N ILE A 530 6.91 11.31 9.69
CA ILE A 530 7.91 12.38 9.62
C ILE A 530 7.34 13.49 10.49
N GLY A 531 7.81 13.53 11.73
CA GLY A 531 7.46 14.56 12.69
C GLY A 531 7.70 15.94 12.11
N ASP A 532 6.65 16.76 12.15
CA ASP A 532 6.69 18.20 12.05
C ASP A 532 7.71 18.73 13.07
N GLY A 533 8.86 19.19 12.55
CA GLY A 533 9.86 19.94 13.29
C GLY A 533 9.35 21.33 13.60
N SER A 534 8.40 21.41 14.53
CA SER A 534 7.97 22.63 15.18
C SER A 534 9.20 23.30 15.82
N ARG A 535 9.61 24.41 15.20
CA ARG A 535 10.57 25.35 15.75
C ARG A 535 9.90 26.14 16.86
N ASP A 536 10.12 25.73 18.10
CA ASP A 536 9.92 26.62 19.25
C ASP A 536 10.94 27.77 19.21
N PRO A 537 10.54 29.02 19.46
CA PRO A 537 11.47 30.14 19.60
C PRO A 537 12.13 30.11 21.00
N PRO A 538 13.37 30.60 21.16
CA PRO A 538 14.03 30.57 22.44
C PRO A 538 13.42 31.61 23.38
N SER A 539 13.05 31.14 24.57
CA SER A 539 12.81 31.99 25.73
C SER A 539 14.11 32.65 26.16
N ALA A 540 14.11 33.99 26.22
CA ALA A 540 15.13 34.76 26.92
C ALA A 540 14.47 35.97 27.59
N ARG A 541 14.42 35.86 28.93
CA ARG A 541 14.45 36.91 29.99
C ARG A 541 13.65 38.20 29.84
#